data_AF-A0A7X5VRJ4-F1
#
_entry.id   AF-A0A7X5VRJ4-F1
#
_cell.length_a   1.000
_cell.length_b   1.000
_cell.length_c   1.000
_cell.angle_alpha   90.00
_cell.angle_beta   90.00
_cell.angle_gamma   90.00
#
_symmetry.space_group_name_H-M   'P 1'
#
loop_
_entity.id
_entity.type
_entity.pdbx_description
1 polymer ?
#
loop_
_entity_poly.entity_id
_entity_poly.type
_entity_poly.pdbx_seq_one_letter_code
_entity_poly.pdbx_strand_id
1 'polypeptide(L)'
;MPGLRRRARAAALDAELHRRGDQVRDTEAGRLTILSRLTIAFLLAAGTVVGATTYEEGATGYLLTTLEGRLVERIPLHYIGTYSDFFGPGYDLHLVQLEGPVAEHIGIANGMSGSPVYLGDELIGALSIRMGALPKDAIAGVTPIEAMRAASRSAAVPAPSSGDAQPIRTPVSATGLHPELREWAREQLESSGFVWTDAATTAGGTQDEEAANVLEPGSPIGIALVRGDWSFAATGTVTAIEDGRVLAFGHPFLGTGDVQFPMHTATIIHALADAAGSRMLARIGSEVGAIVDDRLVAVVGRMERKAEMIPMVVRVHPAGESSARETRLEVVDTPGLTPLLVGLSVSNSILNHVDREIAVTVRASGSIRLADHPDVPFELAAAGDGLVDPLISVSSAVQQTLGMLWNNPFDRPRVEGIDVDVDLVTELHRYFVETVHYDRQAVRPGDSVRVQ
;
A
#
# COMPACT_ATOMS: atom_id res chain seq x y z
N MET A 1 6.87 58.88 26.42
CA MET A 1 6.65 60.20 25.77
C MET A 1 8.00 60.86 25.54
N PRO A 2 8.23 61.70 24.51
CA PRO A 2 7.51 61.98 23.24
C PRO A 2 8.43 61.70 22.01
N GLY A 3 8.10 61.78 20.70
CA GLY A 3 6.93 62.17 19.91
C GLY A 3 7.37 62.42 18.43
N LEU A 4 6.37 62.50 17.53
CA LEU A 4 6.34 62.96 16.11
C LEU A 4 6.41 61.90 14.97
N ARG A 5 5.27 61.55 14.33
CA ARG A 5 4.56 62.15 13.13
C ARG A 5 5.16 61.62 11.79
N ARG A 6 4.47 61.23 10.70
CA ARG A 6 3.07 61.31 10.20
C ARG A 6 2.93 60.41 8.91
N ARG A 7 1.75 59.80 8.72
CA ARG A 7 0.93 59.57 7.49
C ARG A 7 1.50 58.97 6.16
N ALA A 8 0.99 57.78 5.83
CA ALA A 8 0.14 57.38 4.67
C ALA A 8 0.54 57.64 3.19
N ARG A 9 0.64 56.55 2.41
CA ARG A 9 0.09 56.42 1.04
C ARG A 9 0.03 54.96 0.53
N ALA A 10 -1.17 54.53 0.11
CA ALA A 10 -1.57 53.53 -0.92
C ALA A 10 -0.96 52.11 -0.89
N ALA A 11 -1.67 50.98 -0.76
CA ALA A 11 -3.08 50.63 -0.95
C ALA A 11 -3.65 50.97 -2.34
N ALA A 12 -2.96 50.51 -3.40
CA ALA A 12 -3.49 50.40 -4.77
C ALA A 12 -2.58 49.51 -5.63
N LEU A 13 -2.64 48.18 -5.47
CA LEU A 13 -2.20 47.24 -6.51
C LEU A 13 -2.86 45.85 -6.48
N ASP A 14 -3.80 45.59 -5.57
CA ASP A 14 -4.49 44.28 -5.48
C ASP A 14 -5.92 44.27 -6.02
N ALA A 15 -6.39 45.37 -6.61
CA ALA A 15 -7.77 45.51 -7.08
C ALA A 15 -7.96 45.35 -8.60
N GLU A 16 -6.92 45.01 -9.37
CA GLU A 16 -6.94 45.04 -10.85
C GLU A 16 -7.00 43.66 -11.53
N LEU A 17 -7.04 42.53 -10.80
CA LEU A 17 -7.14 41.19 -11.40
C LEU A 17 -8.49 40.48 -11.18
N HIS A 18 -9.47 41.15 -10.55
CA HIS A 18 -10.80 40.57 -10.30
C HIS A 18 -11.95 41.26 -11.07
N ARG A 19 -11.66 42.01 -12.14
CA ARG A 19 -12.71 42.78 -12.85
C ARG A 19 -12.67 42.75 -14.38
N ARG A 20 -12.09 41.71 -14.99
CA ARG A 20 -12.22 41.46 -16.45
C ARG A 20 -12.77 40.07 -16.74
N GLY A 21 -13.96 39.81 -16.22
CA GLY A 21 -14.91 38.89 -16.83
C GLY A 21 -15.99 39.72 -17.57
N ASP A 22 -16.29 39.30 -18.79
CA ASP A 22 -17.39 39.72 -19.66
C ASP A 22 -17.42 41.16 -20.20
N GLN A 23 -17.03 41.30 -21.47
CA GLN A 23 -17.90 41.86 -22.53
C GLN A 23 -17.26 41.63 -23.91
N VAL A 24 -17.70 40.60 -24.64
CA VAL A 24 -17.88 40.65 -26.10
C VAL A 24 -19.09 39.79 -26.47
N ARG A 25 -20.13 40.43 -27.00
CA ARG A 25 -21.27 39.78 -27.68
C ARG A 25 -21.18 40.06 -29.18
N ASP A 26 -21.67 39.07 -29.93
CA ASP A 26 -22.09 39.08 -31.34
C ASP A 26 -20.96 39.16 -32.37
N THR A 27 -20.89 38.34 -33.43
CA THR A 27 -21.87 37.49 -34.13
C THR A 27 -21.10 36.56 -35.08
N GLU A 28 -21.40 35.26 -35.12
CA GLU A 28 -21.61 34.54 -36.38
C GLU A 28 -22.15 33.13 -36.13
N ALA A 29 -23.17 32.80 -36.92
CA ALA A 29 -23.93 31.58 -36.84
C ALA A 29 -23.17 30.41 -37.46
N GLY A 30 -23.20 29.25 -36.79
CA GLY A 30 -23.02 27.99 -37.48
C GLY A 30 -22.27 26.92 -36.67
N ARG A 31 -23.02 25.86 -36.35
CA ARG A 31 -22.59 24.47 -36.13
C ARG A 31 -22.35 24.03 -34.67
N LEU A 32 -23.39 23.32 -34.22
CA LEU A 32 -23.36 22.10 -33.43
C LEU A 32 -23.04 22.21 -31.93
N THR A 33 -24.15 22.28 -31.20
CA THR A 33 -24.47 21.55 -29.96
C THR A 33 -23.77 20.18 -29.86
N ILE A 34 -22.50 20.15 -29.49
CA ILE A 34 -21.77 18.96 -29.03
C ILE A 34 -20.94 19.42 -27.83
N LEU A 35 -21.53 19.57 -26.64
CA LEU A 35 -20.78 19.52 -25.37
C LEU A 35 -21.66 19.37 -24.11
N SER A 36 -22.90 18.90 -24.23
CA SER A 36 -23.80 18.64 -23.09
C SER A 36 -24.42 17.23 -23.08
N ARG A 37 -23.82 16.29 -23.84
CA ARG A 37 -24.18 14.86 -23.85
C ARG A 37 -22.96 13.93 -24.07
N LEU A 38 -21.85 14.13 -23.37
CA LEU A 38 -20.91 13.03 -23.08
C LEU A 38 -21.35 12.38 -21.76
N THR A 39 -22.51 11.73 -21.80
CA THR A 39 -22.60 10.26 -21.73
C THR A 39 -21.94 9.69 -20.47
N ILE A 40 -22.74 9.62 -19.41
CA ILE A 40 -22.74 8.50 -18.47
C ILE A 40 -22.92 7.23 -19.30
N ALA A 41 -21.82 6.70 -19.83
CA ALA A 41 -21.76 5.38 -20.46
C ALA A 41 -20.33 4.89 -20.38
N PHE A 42 -19.95 4.36 -19.23
CA PHE A 42 -19.07 3.19 -19.15
C PHE A 42 -19.09 2.65 -17.72
N LEU A 43 -20.11 1.83 -17.40
CA LEU A 43 -20.04 0.75 -16.39
C LEU A 43 -21.27 -0.16 -16.51
N LEU A 44 -21.56 -0.57 -17.75
CA LEU A 44 -22.18 -1.87 -18.00
C LEU A 44 -21.10 -2.73 -18.66
N ALA A 45 -19.99 -2.95 -17.95
CA ALA A 45 -19.36 -4.25 -18.08
C ALA A 45 -20.41 -5.19 -17.47
N ALA A 46 -21.11 -5.94 -18.32
CA ALA A 46 -21.83 -7.11 -17.88
C ALA A 46 -20.80 -8.11 -17.35
N GLY A 47 -20.26 -7.83 -16.17
CA GLY A 47 -19.69 -8.86 -15.33
C GLY A 47 -20.79 -9.91 -15.21
N THR A 48 -20.45 -11.15 -15.51
CA THR A 48 -21.34 -12.28 -15.21
C THR A 48 -21.81 -12.11 -13.77
N VAL A 49 -23.11 -11.88 -13.58
CA VAL A 49 -23.74 -11.83 -12.25
C VAL A 49 -23.36 -13.13 -11.57
N VAL A 50 -22.49 -13.04 -10.57
CA VAL A 50 -22.21 -14.17 -9.70
C VAL A 50 -23.09 -13.97 -8.48
N GLY A 51 -24.39 -14.13 -8.69
CA GLY A 51 -25.36 -14.05 -7.60
C GLY A 51 -24.98 -15.08 -6.55
N ALA A 52 -25.02 -14.69 -5.29
CA ALA A 52 -24.63 -15.57 -4.22
C ALA A 52 -25.72 -16.59 -3.91
N THR A 53 -25.32 -17.81 -3.58
CA THR A 53 -26.24 -18.81 -3.01
C THR A 53 -26.78 -18.24 -1.69
N THR A 54 -28.10 -18.17 -1.53
CA THR A 54 -28.70 -17.66 -0.28
C THR A 54 -28.98 -18.83 0.67
N TYR A 55 -28.65 -18.64 1.95
CA TYR A 55 -28.82 -19.64 2.99
C TYR A 55 -29.95 -19.26 3.96
N GLU A 56 -30.42 -20.22 4.76
CA GLU A 56 -31.46 -19.98 5.77
C GLU A 56 -30.90 -19.10 6.90
N GLU A 57 -31.64 -18.05 7.27
CA GLU A 57 -31.27 -17.20 8.41
C GLU A 57 -31.23 -18.02 9.70
N GLY A 58 -30.20 -17.81 10.52
CA GLY A 58 -29.95 -18.59 11.72
C GLY A 58 -29.27 -19.95 11.47
N ALA A 59 -28.95 -20.30 10.22
CA ALA A 59 -28.15 -21.50 9.94
C ALA A 59 -26.80 -21.44 10.69
N THR A 60 -26.45 -22.53 11.36
CA THR A 60 -25.21 -22.61 12.14
C THR A 60 -24.02 -22.98 11.26
N GLY A 61 -22.86 -22.44 11.61
CA GLY A 61 -21.64 -22.63 10.84
C GLY A 61 -20.39 -22.41 11.67
N TYR A 62 -19.26 -22.32 10.96
CA TYR A 62 -17.98 -21.97 11.56
C TYR A 62 -17.07 -21.26 10.56
N LEU A 63 -16.14 -20.50 11.11
CA LEU A 63 -15.01 -19.89 10.40
C LEU A 63 -13.73 -20.66 10.76
N LEU A 64 -12.83 -20.85 9.80
CA LEU A 64 -11.47 -21.33 10.05
C LEU A 64 -10.47 -20.17 10.07
N THR A 65 -9.66 -20.08 11.12
CA THR A 65 -8.59 -19.08 11.22
C THR A 65 -7.48 -19.56 12.14
N THR A 66 -6.31 -18.95 12.06
CA THR A 66 -5.22 -19.16 13.02
C THR A 66 -5.17 -17.99 14.00
N LEU A 67 -5.13 -18.27 15.30
CA LEU A 67 -5.01 -17.26 16.36
C LEU A 67 -3.64 -17.28 17.05
N GLU A 68 -2.97 -18.44 17.03
CA GLU A 68 -1.64 -18.64 17.58
C GLU A 68 -0.89 -19.75 16.81
N GLY A 69 0.39 -19.52 16.57
CA GLY A 69 1.24 -20.39 15.78
C GLY A 69 0.74 -20.54 14.34
N ARG A 70 0.44 -21.79 13.98
CA ARG A 70 -0.06 -22.21 12.66
C ARG A 70 -1.28 -23.13 12.78
N LEU A 71 -1.85 -23.26 13.97
CA LEU A 71 -2.98 -24.14 14.20
C LEU A 71 -4.24 -23.47 13.67
N VAL A 72 -4.87 -24.09 12.69
CA VAL A 72 -6.17 -23.65 12.20
C VAL A 72 -7.26 -24.09 13.19
N GLU A 73 -8.00 -23.12 13.70
CA GLU A 73 -9.05 -23.29 14.70
C GLU A 73 -10.42 -22.94 14.11
N ARG A 74 -11.47 -23.53 14.70
CA ARG A 74 -12.88 -23.27 14.34
C ARG A 74 -13.47 -22.25 15.30
N ILE A 75 -14.02 -21.17 14.76
CA ILE A 75 -14.84 -20.22 15.53
C ILE A 75 -16.30 -20.41 15.10
N PRO A 76 -17.22 -20.74 16.03
CA PRO A 76 -18.62 -20.93 15.69
C PRO A 76 -19.25 -19.60 15.25
N LEU A 77 -20.28 -19.70 14.43
CA LEU A 77 -21.05 -18.56 13.96
C LEU A 77 -22.48 -18.99 13.59
N HIS A 78 -23.34 -18.00 13.39
CA HIS A 78 -24.60 -18.19 12.69
C HIS A 78 -24.72 -17.22 11.51
N TYR A 79 -25.43 -17.67 10.48
CA TYR A 79 -25.76 -16.88 9.31
C TYR A 79 -26.88 -15.89 9.63
N ILE A 80 -26.71 -14.62 9.25
CA ILE A 80 -27.71 -13.57 9.46
C ILE A 80 -28.54 -13.36 8.19
N GLY A 81 -27.91 -13.28 7.01
CA GLY A 81 -28.58 -12.91 5.77
C GLY A 81 -27.62 -12.50 4.66
N THR A 82 -28.15 -11.92 3.58
CA THR A 82 -27.37 -11.42 2.44
C THR A 82 -27.69 -9.95 2.17
N TYR A 83 -26.66 -9.11 1.98
CA TYR A 83 -26.78 -7.84 1.29
C TYR A 83 -26.53 -8.02 -0.20
N SER A 84 -27.55 -7.79 -1.01
CA SER A 84 -27.42 -7.82 -2.46
C SER A 84 -26.65 -6.60 -2.99
N ASP A 85 -25.82 -6.81 -4.01
CA ASP A 85 -25.08 -5.77 -4.73
C ASP A 85 -24.19 -4.87 -3.83
N PHE A 86 -23.71 -5.39 -2.68
CA PHE A 86 -22.95 -4.61 -1.71
C PHE A 86 -21.67 -4.01 -2.31
N PHE A 87 -20.93 -4.80 -3.10
CA PHE A 87 -19.71 -4.33 -3.76
C PHE A 87 -19.97 -3.64 -5.11
N GLY A 88 -21.24 -3.58 -5.54
CA GLY A 88 -21.68 -3.18 -6.85
C GLY A 88 -22.53 -4.27 -7.52
N PRO A 89 -23.07 -3.98 -8.72
CA PRO A 89 -24.00 -4.89 -9.39
C PRO A 89 -23.44 -6.31 -9.59
N GLY A 90 -24.15 -7.31 -9.06
CA GLY A 90 -23.83 -8.73 -9.14
C GLY A 90 -22.78 -9.21 -8.13
N TYR A 91 -22.42 -8.40 -7.13
CA TYR A 91 -21.47 -8.77 -6.08
C TYR A 91 -22.08 -8.58 -4.68
N ASP A 92 -22.70 -9.66 -4.21
CA ASP A 92 -23.37 -9.73 -2.91
C ASP A 92 -22.37 -9.85 -1.75
N LEU A 93 -22.88 -9.69 -0.52
CA LEU A 93 -22.15 -9.89 0.73
C LEU A 93 -23.02 -10.69 1.70
N HIS A 94 -22.57 -11.86 2.13
CA HIS A 94 -23.20 -12.60 3.23
C HIS A 94 -22.91 -11.94 4.57
N LEU A 95 -23.81 -12.08 5.52
CA LEU A 95 -23.64 -11.61 6.89
C LEU A 95 -23.63 -12.78 7.85
N VAL A 96 -22.66 -12.77 8.75
CA VAL A 96 -22.55 -13.75 9.83
C VAL A 96 -22.22 -13.04 11.13
N GLN A 97 -22.60 -13.65 12.25
CA GLN A 97 -22.15 -13.25 13.57
C GLN A 97 -21.31 -14.37 14.16
N LEU A 98 -20.05 -14.05 14.50
CA LEU A 98 -19.18 -14.97 15.22
C LEU A 98 -19.63 -15.09 16.68
N GLU A 99 -19.45 -16.28 17.24
CA GLU A 99 -19.89 -16.64 18.57
C GLU A 99 -18.75 -17.22 19.42
N GLY A 100 -18.98 -17.26 20.72
CA GLY A 100 -18.09 -17.89 21.69
C GLY A 100 -16.95 -16.99 22.19
N PRO A 101 -16.09 -17.51 23.08
CA PRO A 101 -15.16 -16.71 23.86
C PRO A 101 -14.16 -15.91 23.02
N VAL A 102 -13.74 -16.46 21.87
CA VAL A 102 -12.83 -15.76 20.95
C VAL A 102 -13.53 -14.54 20.35
N ALA A 103 -14.73 -14.71 19.81
CA ALA A 103 -15.51 -13.62 19.22
C ALA A 103 -15.84 -12.54 20.26
N GLU A 104 -16.16 -12.94 21.49
CA GLU A 104 -16.40 -12.02 22.62
C GLU A 104 -15.15 -11.23 23.03
N HIS A 105 -13.96 -11.85 22.92
CA HIS A 105 -12.72 -11.25 23.37
C HIS A 105 -12.05 -10.35 22.33
N ILE A 106 -11.96 -10.81 21.08
CA ILE A 106 -11.22 -10.10 20.01
C ILE A 106 -12.14 -9.55 18.92
N GLY A 107 -13.41 -9.96 18.86
CA GLY A 107 -14.33 -9.58 17.78
C GLY A 107 -13.82 -9.99 16.41
N ILE A 108 -13.97 -9.11 15.43
CA ILE A 108 -13.43 -9.27 14.07
C ILE A 108 -12.06 -8.61 13.99
N ALA A 109 -10.98 -9.36 14.22
CA ALA A 109 -9.63 -8.82 14.26
C ALA A 109 -9.06 -8.52 12.86
N ASN A 110 -8.23 -7.47 12.77
CA ASN A 110 -7.43 -7.21 11.57
C ASN A 110 -6.48 -8.38 11.34
N GLY A 111 -6.43 -8.90 10.11
CA GLY A 111 -5.67 -10.11 9.75
C GLY A 111 -6.52 -11.39 9.61
N MET A 112 -7.77 -11.38 10.09
CA MET A 112 -8.76 -12.44 9.80
C MET A 112 -9.37 -12.33 8.39
N SER A 113 -8.98 -11.31 7.61
CA SER A 113 -9.44 -11.20 6.23
C SER A 113 -9.01 -12.43 5.43
N GLY A 114 -9.96 -13.04 4.75
CA GLY A 114 -9.73 -14.28 4.00
C GLY A 114 -10.05 -15.56 4.78
N SER A 115 -10.36 -15.49 6.08
CA SER A 115 -10.75 -16.68 6.84
C SER A 115 -11.99 -17.34 6.22
N PRO A 116 -11.93 -18.63 5.83
CA PRO A 116 -13.02 -19.28 5.13
C PRO A 116 -14.18 -19.58 6.08
N VAL A 117 -15.39 -19.38 5.57
CA VAL A 117 -16.65 -19.50 6.30
C VAL A 117 -17.46 -20.66 5.74
N TYR A 118 -17.91 -21.53 6.64
CA TYR A 118 -18.66 -22.74 6.30
C TYR A 118 -20.03 -22.75 6.96
N LEU A 119 -21.04 -23.22 6.23
CA LEU A 119 -22.32 -23.67 6.77
C LEU A 119 -22.40 -25.19 6.57
N GLY A 120 -22.38 -25.95 7.67
CA GLY A 120 -22.10 -27.38 7.59
C GLY A 120 -20.71 -27.66 6.99
N ASP A 121 -20.67 -28.40 5.89
CA ASP A 121 -19.43 -28.70 5.14
C ASP A 121 -19.27 -27.85 3.87
N GLU A 122 -20.22 -26.94 3.59
CA GLU A 122 -20.20 -26.08 2.41
C GLU A 122 -19.41 -24.80 2.69
N LEU A 123 -18.37 -24.56 1.90
CA LEU A 123 -17.64 -23.28 1.90
C LEU A 123 -18.52 -22.22 1.23
N ILE A 124 -18.94 -21.21 1.98
CA ILE A 124 -19.82 -20.14 1.46
C ILE A 124 -19.05 -18.88 1.08
N GLY A 125 -17.82 -18.70 1.56
CA GLY A 125 -17.03 -17.51 1.27
C GLY A 125 -15.89 -17.23 2.25
N ALA A 126 -15.41 -15.99 2.24
CA ALA A 126 -14.36 -15.51 3.12
C ALA A 126 -14.77 -14.29 3.92
N LEU A 127 -14.38 -14.24 5.19
CA LEU A 127 -14.50 -13.06 6.03
C LEU A 127 -13.77 -11.86 5.40
N SER A 128 -14.45 -10.73 5.25
CA SER A 128 -13.92 -9.60 4.46
C SER A 128 -14.26 -8.21 5.00
N ILE A 129 -15.47 -8.02 5.51
CA ILE A 129 -15.97 -6.71 5.94
C ILE A 129 -16.22 -6.74 7.44
N ARG A 130 -15.75 -5.71 8.14
CA ARG A 130 -16.18 -5.41 9.50
C ARG A 130 -17.41 -4.51 9.45
N MET A 131 -18.43 -4.84 10.24
CA MET A 131 -19.62 -4.00 10.39
C MET A 131 -19.47 -3.03 11.56
N GLY A 132 -19.48 -1.74 11.26
CA GLY A 132 -19.32 -0.65 12.22
C GLY A 132 -17.91 -0.46 12.76
N ALA A 133 -17.66 0.71 13.36
CA ALA A 133 -16.36 1.04 13.95
C ALA A 133 -16.14 0.40 15.33
N LEU A 134 -17.21 0.27 16.13
CA LEU A 134 -17.20 -0.27 17.50
C LEU A 134 -18.44 -1.15 17.75
N PRO A 135 -18.65 -2.22 16.96
CA PRO A 135 -19.79 -3.10 17.18
C PRO A 135 -19.61 -3.87 18.49
N LYS A 136 -20.70 -4.05 19.25
CA LYS A 136 -20.71 -4.95 20.41
C LYS A 136 -20.80 -6.42 19.98
N ASP A 137 -21.44 -6.65 18.85
CA ASP A 137 -21.61 -7.97 18.26
C ASP A 137 -20.51 -8.21 17.22
N ALA A 138 -19.95 -9.42 17.18
CA ALA A 138 -18.92 -9.81 16.22
C ALA A 138 -19.51 -10.11 14.83
N ILE A 139 -20.18 -9.12 14.24
CA ILE A 139 -20.81 -9.22 12.92
C ILE A 139 -19.79 -8.89 11.83
N ALA A 140 -19.74 -9.74 10.81
CA ALA A 140 -18.88 -9.56 9.67
C ALA A 140 -19.61 -9.84 8.36
N GLY A 141 -19.15 -9.16 7.32
CA GLY A 141 -19.44 -9.50 5.95
C GLY A 141 -18.52 -10.59 5.44
N VAL A 142 -19.09 -11.49 4.65
CA VAL A 142 -18.44 -12.63 4.04
C VAL A 142 -18.62 -12.51 2.53
N THR A 143 -17.50 -12.41 1.82
CA THR A 143 -17.50 -12.34 0.36
C THR A 143 -17.79 -13.74 -0.20
N PRO A 144 -18.84 -13.90 -1.02
CA PRO A 144 -19.26 -15.22 -1.52
C PRO A 144 -18.16 -15.94 -2.29
N ILE A 145 -18.03 -17.25 -2.08
CA ILE A 145 -16.96 -18.05 -2.68
C ILE A 145 -17.03 -18.05 -4.21
N GLU A 146 -18.23 -18.00 -4.78
CA GLU A 146 -18.44 -17.96 -6.22
C GLU A 146 -17.85 -16.68 -6.81
N ALA A 147 -18.01 -15.55 -6.13
CA ALA A 147 -17.41 -14.28 -6.52
C ALA A 147 -15.88 -14.35 -6.44
N MET A 148 -15.33 -14.93 -5.37
CA MET A 148 -13.87 -15.11 -5.21
C MET A 148 -13.27 -16.01 -6.31
N ARG A 149 -13.93 -17.13 -6.65
CA ARG A 149 -13.52 -18.01 -7.76
C ARG A 149 -13.53 -17.30 -9.12
N ALA A 150 -14.34 -16.24 -9.24
CA ALA A 150 -14.47 -15.38 -10.40
C ALA A 150 -13.63 -14.09 -10.32
N ALA A 151 -12.79 -13.90 -9.30
CA ALA A 151 -12.17 -12.62 -8.97
C ALA A 151 -11.39 -11.98 -10.13
N SER A 152 -10.67 -12.74 -10.94
CA SER A 152 -9.94 -12.22 -12.12
C SER A 152 -10.85 -11.55 -13.17
N ARG A 153 -12.19 -11.75 -13.11
CA ARG A 153 -13.19 -11.05 -13.94
C ARG A 153 -13.74 -9.78 -13.30
N SER A 154 -13.47 -9.55 -12.02
CA SER A 154 -13.95 -8.37 -11.29
C SER A 154 -13.05 -7.15 -11.49
N ALA A 155 -13.59 -5.99 -11.17
CA ALA A 155 -12.87 -4.73 -11.30
C ALA A 155 -11.63 -4.68 -10.38
N ALA A 156 -10.58 -4.00 -10.87
CA ALA A 156 -9.43 -3.62 -10.08
C ALA A 156 -9.70 -2.24 -9.47
N VAL A 157 -10.45 -2.23 -8.38
CA VAL A 157 -10.80 -1.01 -7.64
C VAL A 157 -10.74 -1.28 -6.13
N PRO A 158 -10.48 -0.25 -5.30
CA PRO A 158 -10.62 -0.38 -3.86
C PRO A 158 -12.04 -0.82 -3.47
N ALA A 159 -12.16 -1.56 -2.38
CA ALA A 159 -13.47 -1.95 -1.88
C ALA A 159 -14.25 -0.70 -1.41
N PRO A 160 -15.57 -0.65 -1.64
CA PRO A 160 -16.43 0.37 -1.07
C PRO A 160 -16.31 0.35 0.46
N SER A 161 -16.24 1.56 1.02
CA SER A 161 -16.13 1.79 2.46
C SER A 161 -17.15 2.83 2.87
N SER A 162 -17.89 2.58 3.93
CA SER A 162 -18.79 3.52 4.59
C SER A 162 -18.47 3.60 6.09
N GLY A 163 -19.13 4.49 6.83
CA GLY A 163 -18.99 4.52 8.28
C GLY A 163 -19.46 3.22 8.96
N ASP A 164 -20.39 2.52 8.32
CA ASP A 164 -21.08 1.35 8.89
C ASP A 164 -20.54 0.01 8.37
N ALA A 165 -19.75 0.00 7.29
CA ALA A 165 -19.15 -1.21 6.74
C ALA A 165 -17.80 -0.89 6.07
N GLN A 166 -16.74 -1.57 6.53
CA GLN A 166 -15.38 -1.33 6.04
C GLN A 166 -14.64 -2.64 5.81
N PRO A 167 -13.78 -2.74 4.79
CA PRO A 167 -12.86 -3.85 4.68
C PRO A 167 -12.08 -4.07 5.98
N ILE A 168 -11.88 -5.33 6.34
CA ILE A 168 -11.00 -5.69 7.46
C ILE A 168 -9.61 -5.19 7.11
N ARG A 169 -9.11 -4.21 7.86
CA ARG A 169 -7.82 -3.58 7.52
C ARG A 169 -6.70 -4.62 7.59
N THR A 170 -5.77 -4.52 6.65
CA THR A 170 -4.67 -5.48 6.52
C THR A 170 -3.55 -5.09 7.49
N PRO A 171 -3.17 -5.97 8.45
CA PRO A 171 -2.01 -5.76 9.29
C PRO A 171 -0.73 -5.71 8.45
N VAL A 172 0.11 -4.72 8.74
CA VAL A 172 1.46 -4.61 8.20
C VAL A 172 2.46 -4.54 9.33
N SER A 173 3.64 -5.13 9.14
CA SER A 173 4.70 -5.12 10.13
C SER A 173 6.05 -4.92 9.45
N ALA A 174 7.01 -4.35 10.18
CA ALA A 174 8.37 -4.20 9.72
C ALA A 174 9.37 -4.79 10.72
N THR A 175 10.43 -5.40 10.20
CA THR A 175 11.63 -5.74 10.98
C THR A 175 12.82 -4.98 10.40
N GLY A 176 13.68 -4.45 11.27
CA GLY A 176 14.82 -3.62 10.84
C GLY A 176 14.47 -2.16 10.47
N LEU A 177 13.23 -1.70 10.73
CA LEU A 177 12.87 -0.29 10.59
C LEU A 177 13.37 0.53 11.79
N HIS A 178 14.09 1.62 11.48
CA HIS A 178 14.64 2.54 12.47
C HIS A 178 13.52 3.17 13.32
N PRO A 179 13.68 3.28 14.66
CA PRO A 179 12.62 3.79 15.55
C PRO A 179 12.06 5.16 15.18
N GLU A 180 12.89 6.09 14.70
CA GLU A 180 12.46 7.44 14.31
C GLU A 180 11.50 7.46 13.11
N LEU A 181 11.51 6.41 12.27
CA LEU A 181 10.64 6.33 11.09
C LEU A 181 9.30 5.65 11.39
N ARG A 182 9.13 5.03 12.56
CA ARG A 182 7.94 4.22 12.85
C ARG A 182 6.67 5.04 12.86
N GLU A 183 6.70 6.21 13.50
CA GLU A 183 5.50 7.05 13.61
C GLU A 183 5.08 7.60 12.26
N TRP A 184 6.04 8.09 11.47
CA TRP A 184 5.79 8.52 10.10
C TRP A 184 5.26 7.37 9.24
N ALA A 185 5.88 6.19 9.29
CA ALA A 185 5.45 5.03 8.52
C ALA A 185 4.03 4.62 8.92
N ARG A 186 3.74 4.57 10.23
CA ARG A 186 2.40 4.29 10.76
C ARG A 186 1.37 5.26 10.19
N GLU A 187 1.59 6.57 10.29
CA GLU A 187 0.66 7.58 9.78
C GLU A 187 0.39 7.42 8.27
N GLN A 188 1.45 7.27 7.47
CA GLN A 188 1.32 7.10 6.01
C GLN A 188 0.56 5.81 5.66
N LEU A 189 0.88 4.70 6.31
CA LEU A 189 0.28 3.40 6.04
C LEU A 189 -1.18 3.33 6.51
N GLU A 190 -1.48 3.86 7.69
CA GLU A 190 -2.85 3.89 8.21
C GLU A 190 -3.75 4.81 7.37
N SER A 191 -3.21 5.91 6.84
CA SER A 191 -3.93 6.75 5.88
C SER A 191 -4.24 6.03 4.56
N SER A 192 -3.49 4.96 4.25
CA SER A 192 -3.65 4.13 3.06
C SER A 192 -4.50 2.87 3.31
N GLY A 193 -5.15 2.75 4.47
CA GLY A 193 -6.06 1.65 4.80
C GLY A 193 -5.40 0.43 5.47
N PHE A 194 -4.10 0.50 5.77
CA PHE A 194 -3.41 -0.53 6.55
C PHE A 194 -3.59 -0.35 8.06
N VAL A 195 -3.21 -1.36 8.83
CA VAL A 195 -3.02 -1.24 10.28
C VAL A 195 -1.59 -1.60 10.62
N TRP A 196 -0.86 -0.65 11.19
CA TRP A 196 0.47 -0.94 11.69
C TRP A 196 0.41 -1.92 12.86
N THR A 197 1.27 -2.92 12.82
CA THR A 197 1.52 -3.83 13.94
C THR A 197 2.99 -3.76 14.29
N ASP A 198 3.27 -3.48 15.56
CA ASP A 198 4.63 -3.61 16.04
C ASP A 198 5.01 -5.09 15.98
N ALA A 199 5.88 -5.44 15.04
CA ALA A 199 6.46 -6.77 14.98
C ALA A 199 7.17 -7.02 16.31
N ALA A 200 6.93 -8.18 16.93
CA ALA A 200 7.81 -8.65 17.99
C ALA A 200 9.22 -8.75 17.39
N THR A 201 10.09 -7.83 17.78
CA THR A 201 11.49 -7.72 17.34
C THR A 201 12.25 -8.97 17.77
N THR A 202 12.08 -10.05 17.03
CA THR A 202 12.83 -11.28 17.20
C THR A 202 13.37 -11.65 15.83
N ALA A 203 14.50 -11.01 15.51
CA ALA A 203 15.45 -11.55 14.58
C ALA A 203 15.84 -12.96 15.06
N GLY A 204 15.88 -13.92 14.14
CA GLY A 204 16.41 -15.25 14.41
C GLY A 204 15.38 -16.23 14.96
N GLY A 205 14.69 -16.90 14.05
CA GLY A 205 14.01 -18.16 14.33
C GLY A 205 14.14 -19.07 13.12
N THR A 206 15.29 -19.74 13.01
CA THR A 206 15.43 -20.92 12.15
C THR A 206 14.63 -22.05 12.80
N GLN A 207 13.50 -22.49 12.20
CA GLN A 207 12.99 -23.83 12.48
C GLN A 207 11.98 -24.35 11.43
N ASP A 208 12.27 -25.58 10.98
CA ASP A 208 11.50 -26.59 10.25
C ASP A 208 10.87 -26.21 8.90
N GLU A 209 11.74 -26.11 7.88
CA GLU A 209 11.42 -25.74 6.49
C GLU A 209 10.37 -26.63 5.80
N GLU A 210 10.23 -27.91 6.17
CA GLU A 210 9.32 -28.83 5.45
C GLU A 210 7.85 -28.77 5.92
N ALA A 211 7.59 -28.54 7.21
CA ALA A 211 6.23 -28.30 7.72
C ALA A 211 5.81 -26.82 7.59
N ALA A 212 6.78 -25.90 7.51
CA ALA A 212 6.56 -24.46 7.41
C ALA A 212 5.99 -23.98 6.07
N ASN A 213 5.98 -24.83 5.03
CA ASN A 213 5.60 -24.45 3.66
C ASN A 213 4.19 -24.89 3.24
N VAL A 214 3.45 -25.62 4.08
CA VAL A 214 2.09 -26.04 3.75
C VAL A 214 1.11 -24.93 4.08
N LEU A 215 0.37 -24.49 3.06
CA LEU A 215 -0.81 -23.64 3.21
C LEU A 215 -2.06 -24.51 3.10
N GLU A 216 -3.04 -24.23 3.96
CA GLU A 216 -4.38 -24.83 3.93
C GLU A 216 -5.44 -23.76 4.24
N PRO A 217 -6.73 -23.98 3.95
CA PRO A 217 -7.81 -23.08 4.35
C PRO A 217 -7.73 -22.69 5.84
N GLY A 218 -7.70 -21.39 6.14
CA GLY A 218 -7.53 -20.84 7.49
C GLY A 218 -6.07 -20.60 7.92
N SER A 219 -5.08 -21.01 7.11
CA SER A 219 -3.66 -20.72 7.35
C SER A 219 -3.36 -19.22 7.19
N PRO A 220 -2.43 -18.65 7.98
CA PRO A 220 -1.97 -17.29 7.77
C PRO A 220 -1.06 -17.22 6.55
N ILE A 221 -1.22 -16.15 5.77
CA ILE A 221 -0.50 -15.89 4.52
C ILE A 221 0.14 -14.50 4.58
N GLY A 222 1.38 -14.40 4.10
CA GLY A 222 2.16 -13.17 4.06
C GLY A 222 2.31 -12.61 2.64
N ILE A 223 2.32 -11.28 2.52
CA ILE A 223 2.67 -10.56 1.29
C ILE A 223 3.87 -9.68 1.60
N ALA A 224 5.04 -10.00 1.03
CA ALA A 224 6.25 -9.21 1.24
C ALA A 224 6.26 -7.97 0.31
N LEU A 225 6.48 -6.80 0.88
CA LEU A 225 6.51 -5.51 0.17
C LEU A 225 7.95 -4.98 0.04
N VAL A 226 8.76 -5.20 1.07
CA VAL A 226 10.21 -5.02 1.09
C VAL A 226 10.84 -6.24 1.74
N ARG A 227 11.94 -6.73 1.17
CA ARG A 227 12.77 -7.80 1.77
C ARG A 227 14.26 -7.52 1.58
N GLY A 228 15.10 -8.16 2.39
CA GLY A 228 16.56 -7.97 2.41
C GLY A 228 17.04 -7.62 3.81
N ASP A 229 17.88 -6.61 3.93
CA ASP A 229 18.44 -6.16 5.22
C ASP A 229 17.38 -5.62 6.20
N TRP A 230 16.24 -5.17 5.69
CA TRP A 230 15.02 -4.96 6.47
C TRP A 230 13.83 -5.56 5.72
N SER A 231 12.74 -5.81 6.43
CA SER A 231 11.53 -6.36 5.81
C SER A 231 10.30 -5.56 6.19
N PHE A 232 9.37 -5.50 5.24
CA PHE A 232 8.06 -4.91 5.41
C PHE A 232 7.03 -5.79 4.72
N ALA A 233 6.01 -6.23 5.44
CA ALA A 233 5.08 -7.21 4.92
C ALA A 233 3.68 -7.06 5.50
N ALA A 234 2.69 -7.47 4.71
CA ALA A 234 1.31 -7.60 5.09
C ALA A 234 0.97 -9.04 5.44
N THR A 235 -0.04 -9.26 6.29
CA THR A 235 -0.54 -10.61 6.62
C THR A 235 -2.06 -10.69 6.46
N GLY A 236 -2.56 -11.82 5.97
CA GLY A 236 -3.97 -12.18 5.92
C GLY A 236 -4.18 -13.68 6.14
N THR A 237 -5.30 -14.21 5.66
CA THR A 237 -5.65 -15.63 5.77
C THR A 237 -5.98 -16.26 4.42
N VAL A 238 -5.58 -17.52 4.22
CA VAL A 238 -5.95 -18.34 3.07
C VAL A 238 -7.40 -18.76 3.18
N THR A 239 -8.20 -18.47 2.16
CA THR A 239 -9.59 -18.93 2.06
C THR A 239 -9.67 -20.35 1.52
N ALA A 240 -9.10 -20.59 0.34
CA ALA A 240 -9.21 -21.86 -0.37
C ALA A 240 -8.01 -22.08 -1.26
N ILE A 241 -7.74 -23.36 -1.56
CA ILE A 241 -6.72 -23.76 -2.53
C ILE A 241 -7.39 -24.66 -3.56
N GLU A 242 -7.53 -24.19 -4.79
CA GLU A 242 -8.30 -24.83 -5.86
C GLU A 242 -7.56 -24.73 -7.19
N ASP A 243 -7.29 -25.85 -7.86
CA ASP A 243 -6.61 -25.88 -9.17
C ASP A 243 -5.27 -25.12 -9.21
N GLY A 244 -4.48 -25.22 -8.12
CA GLY A 244 -3.21 -24.50 -7.96
C GLY A 244 -3.36 -22.99 -7.70
N ARG A 245 -4.59 -22.48 -7.57
CA ARG A 245 -4.88 -21.11 -7.11
C ARG A 245 -5.02 -21.08 -5.60
N VAL A 246 -4.41 -20.09 -4.99
CA VAL A 246 -4.64 -19.73 -3.59
C VAL A 246 -5.58 -18.55 -3.58
N LEU A 247 -6.79 -18.71 -3.06
CA LEU A 247 -7.70 -17.60 -2.79
C LEU A 247 -7.41 -17.11 -1.37
N ALA A 248 -7.14 -15.82 -1.22
CA ALA A 248 -6.86 -15.19 0.06
C ALA A 248 -7.46 -13.79 0.07
N PHE A 249 -7.75 -13.27 1.25
CA PHE A 249 -8.51 -12.03 1.44
C PHE A 249 -9.92 -12.11 0.79
N GLY A 250 -10.93 -11.56 1.44
CA GLY A 250 -12.26 -11.43 0.81
C GLY A 250 -12.50 -10.04 0.20
N HIS A 251 -11.46 -9.23 0.07
CA HIS A 251 -11.51 -7.86 -0.43
C HIS A 251 -10.15 -7.51 -1.07
N PRO A 252 -10.02 -6.37 -1.77
CA PRO A 252 -8.77 -5.96 -2.37
C PRO A 252 -7.72 -5.68 -1.30
N PHE A 253 -6.47 -6.01 -1.60
CA PHE A 253 -5.32 -5.56 -0.83
C PHE A 253 -4.99 -4.11 -1.18
N LEU A 254 -4.73 -3.84 -2.47
CA LEU A 254 -4.59 -2.50 -3.04
C LEU A 254 -5.61 -2.25 -4.17
N GLY A 255 -6.22 -3.29 -4.72
CA GLY A 255 -7.15 -3.23 -5.86
C GLY A 255 -6.48 -2.84 -7.17
N THR A 256 -5.21 -3.25 -7.37
CA THR A 256 -4.39 -2.80 -8.51
C THR A 256 -4.45 -3.72 -9.73
N GLY A 257 -5.23 -4.81 -9.66
CA GLY A 257 -5.45 -5.72 -10.79
C GLY A 257 -4.35 -6.75 -10.90
N ASP A 258 -3.67 -6.79 -12.03
CA ASP A 258 -2.57 -7.73 -12.25
C ASP A 258 -1.33 -7.29 -11.47
N VAL A 259 -0.84 -8.15 -10.59
CA VAL A 259 0.23 -7.83 -9.63
C VAL A 259 1.30 -8.90 -9.60
N GLN A 260 2.42 -8.58 -8.93
CA GLN A 260 3.55 -9.48 -8.70
C GLN A 260 3.97 -9.32 -7.23
N PHE A 261 3.21 -9.89 -6.30
CA PHE A 261 3.62 -9.88 -4.89
C PHE A 261 4.18 -11.23 -4.46
N PRO A 262 5.35 -11.28 -3.80
CA PRO A 262 5.83 -12.51 -3.19
C PRO A 262 4.81 -13.00 -2.16
N MET A 263 4.37 -14.25 -2.33
CA MET A 263 3.44 -14.91 -1.42
C MET A 263 4.24 -15.79 -0.47
N HIS A 264 4.09 -15.56 0.83
CA HIS A 264 4.81 -16.26 1.87
C HIS A 264 3.86 -17.02 2.79
N THR A 265 4.36 -18.06 3.45
CA THR A 265 3.69 -18.54 4.66
C THR A 265 3.84 -17.51 5.78
N ALA A 266 3.02 -17.62 6.82
CA ALA A 266 3.16 -16.82 8.02
C ALA A 266 2.96 -17.68 9.27
N THR A 267 3.25 -17.09 10.42
CA THR A 267 2.97 -17.66 11.74
C THR A 267 2.37 -16.56 12.59
N ILE A 268 1.20 -16.81 13.18
CA ILE A 268 0.59 -15.87 14.11
C ILE A 268 1.31 -16.00 15.45
N ILE A 269 1.87 -14.91 15.94
CA ILE A 269 2.48 -14.84 17.27
C ILE A 269 1.38 -14.77 18.32
N HIS A 270 0.40 -13.89 18.09
CA HIS A 270 -0.72 -13.68 19.01
C HIS A 270 -1.86 -12.89 18.36
N ALA A 271 -3.11 -13.17 18.76
CA ALA A 271 -4.26 -12.33 18.48
C ALA A 271 -4.42 -11.25 19.57
N LEU A 272 -3.93 -10.03 19.32
CA LEU A 272 -3.95 -8.95 20.30
C LEU A 272 -5.34 -8.30 20.35
N ALA A 273 -6.03 -8.41 21.49
CA ALA A 273 -7.23 -7.65 21.79
C ALA A 273 -6.90 -6.17 22.00
N ASP A 274 -7.63 -5.27 21.33
CA ASP A 274 -7.43 -3.82 21.46
C ASP A 274 -8.75 -3.08 21.29
N ALA A 275 -9.01 -2.11 22.17
CA ALA A 275 -10.19 -1.24 22.11
C ALA A 275 -10.25 -0.39 20.84
N ALA A 276 -9.10 -0.06 20.23
CA ALA A 276 -9.01 0.61 18.93
C ALA A 276 -9.18 -0.36 17.73
N GLY A 277 -9.41 -1.64 18.01
CA GLY A 277 -9.59 -2.72 17.04
C GLY A 277 -8.48 -3.75 17.13
N SER A 278 -8.86 -4.97 17.52
CA SER A 278 -7.99 -6.14 17.65
C SER A 278 -7.24 -6.47 16.36
N ARG A 279 -6.08 -7.10 16.47
CA ARG A 279 -5.22 -7.42 15.32
C ARG A 279 -4.34 -8.65 15.55
N MET A 280 -4.06 -9.37 14.48
CA MET A 280 -3.10 -10.47 14.48
C MET A 280 -1.67 -9.91 14.43
N LEU A 281 -0.84 -10.33 15.37
CA LEU A 281 0.61 -10.11 15.31
C LEU A 281 1.22 -11.32 14.61
N ALA A 282 1.92 -11.09 13.51
CA ALA A 282 2.42 -12.18 12.67
C ALA A 282 3.89 -12.02 12.31
N ARG A 283 4.53 -13.15 12.06
CA ARG A 283 5.86 -13.26 11.46
C ARG A 283 5.73 -13.90 10.08
N ILE A 284 6.46 -13.35 9.11
CA ILE A 284 6.54 -13.89 7.76
C ILE A 284 7.50 -15.07 7.72
N GLY A 285 7.10 -16.13 7.01
CA GLY A 285 7.88 -17.35 6.77
C GLY A 285 8.46 -17.39 5.35
N SER A 286 8.62 -18.61 4.83
CA SER A 286 9.19 -18.87 3.51
C SER A 286 8.31 -18.39 2.36
N GLU A 287 8.93 -18.01 1.25
CA GLU A 287 8.22 -17.74 -0.02
C GLU A 287 7.69 -19.07 -0.60
N VAL A 288 6.41 -19.10 -0.95
CA VAL A 288 5.70 -20.29 -1.47
C VAL A 288 5.02 -20.04 -2.82
N GLY A 289 5.08 -18.80 -3.33
CA GLY A 289 4.60 -18.49 -4.67
C GLY A 289 4.48 -17.00 -4.91
N ALA A 290 3.53 -16.61 -5.76
CA ALA A 290 3.24 -15.20 -6.06
C ALA A 290 1.74 -14.92 -6.06
N ILE A 291 1.36 -13.76 -5.54
CA ILE A 291 0.08 -13.13 -5.80
C ILE A 291 0.13 -12.53 -7.20
N VAL A 292 -0.87 -12.87 -8.02
CA VAL A 292 -0.95 -12.48 -9.44
C VAL A 292 -2.16 -11.60 -9.77
N ASP A 293 -3.20 -11.64 -8.93
CA ASP A 293 -4.40 -10.81 -9.06
C ASP A 293 -4.76 -10.20 -7.70
N ASP A 294 -5.04 -8.91 -7.68
CA ASP A 294 -5.55 -8.14 -6.55
C ASP A 294 -6.80 -7.37 -7.00
N ARG A 295 -7.97 -7.96 -6.72
CA ARG A 295 -9.25 -7.64 -7.35
C ARG A 295 -10.33 -7.35 -6.31
N LEU A 296 -11.46 -6.81 -6.74
CA LEU A 296 -12.58 -6.36 -5.89
C LEU A 296 -12.98 -7.35 -4.78
N VAL A 297 -12.97 -8.65 -5.07
CA VAL A 297 -13.55 -9.68 -4.18
C VAL A 297 -12.55 -10.72 -3.68
N ALA A 298 -11.31 -10.72 -4.19
CA ALA A 298 -10.27 -11.61 -3.69
C ALA A 298 -8.88 -11.17 -4.16
N VAL A 299 -7.88 -11.64 -3.41
CA VAL A 299 -6.50 -11.72 -3.85
C VAL A 299 -6.22 -13.17 -4.29
N VAL A 300 -5.61 -13.35 -5.46
CA VAL A 300 -5.34 -14.69 -6.03
C VAL A 300 -3.85 -14.92 -6.16
N GLY A 301 -3.38 -15.98 -5.51
CA GLY A 301 -2.01 -16.50 -5.58
C GLY A 301 -1.87 -17.74 -6.45
N ARG A 302 -0.62 -17.99 -6.87
CA ARG A 302 -0.16 -19.14 -7.65
C ARG A 302 1.12 -19.68 -7.04
N MET A 303 1.13 -20.94 -6.62
CA MET A 303 2.27 -21.56 -5.95
C MET A 303 3.45 -21.80 -6.92
N GLU A 304 3.15 -22.00 -8.21
CA GLU A 304 4.13 -22.27 -9.26
C GLU A 304 4.80 -21.01 -9.81
N ARG A 305 4.36 -19.83 -9.38
CA ARG A 305 4.85 -18.53 -9.86
C ARG A 305 5.77 -17.92 -8.82
N LYS A 306 6.82 -17.25 -9.29
CA LYS A 306 7.69 -16.39 -8.49
C LYS A 306 7.44 -14.94 -8.85
N ALA A 307 7.34 -14.07 -7.86
CA ALA A 307 7.16 -12.64 -8.09
C ALA A 307 8.51 -11.98 -8.42
N GLU A 308 8.53 -11.15 -9.44
CA GLU A 308 9.66 -10.25 -9.69
C GLU A 308 9.57 -9.03 -8.75
N MET A 309 10.69 -8.68 -8.13
CA MET A 309 10.84 -7.48 -7.32
C MET A 309 11.97 -6.62 -7.88
N ILE A 310 11.95 -5.33 -7.58
CA ILE A 310 12.96 -4.38 -8.01
C ILE A 310 14.14 -4.45 -7.04
N PRO A 311 15.33 -4.89 -7.47
CA PRO A 311 16.50 -4.89 -6.61
C PRO A 311 16.97 -3.45 -6.35
N MET A 312 17.30 -3.15 -5.10
CA MET A 312 17.73 -1.85 -4.65
C MET A 312 18.97 -1.96 -3.77
N VAL A 313 19.95 -1.10 -4.01
CA VAL A 313 21.15 -0.97 -3.20
C VAL A 313 21.29 0.47 -2.74
N VAL A 314 21.37 0.67 -1.43
CA VAL A 314 21.69 1.98 -0.83
C VAL A 314 23.06 1.90 -0.18
N ARG A 315 23.96 2.79 -0.57
CA ARG A 315 25.30 2.93 0.01
C ARG A 315 25.36 4.24 0.74
N VAL A 316 25.53 4.19 2.05
CA VAL A 316 25.68 5.38 2.90
C VAL A 316 27.16 5.54 3.22
N HIS A 317 27.73 6.70 2.92
CA HIS A 317 29.11 7.09 3.22
C HIS A 317 29.09 8.00 4.45
N PRO A 318 29.39 7.48 5.65
CA PRO A 318 29.40 8.28 6.87
C PRO A 318 30.51 9.33 6.84
N ALA A 319 30.29 10.46 7.52
CA ALA A 319 31.31 11.50 7.61
C ALA A 319 32.58 10.99 8.29
N GLY A 320 33.73 11.17 7.64
CA GLY A 320 35.04 10.78 8.19
C GLY A 320 35.38 9.29 8.05
N GLU A 321 34.50 8.47 7.49
CA GLU A 321 34.79 7.07 7.16
C GLU A 321 35.19 6.90 5.69
N SER A 322 36.06 5.94 5.40
CA SER A 322 36.52 5.63 4.04
C SER A 322 35.69 4.53 3.37
N SER A 323 34.85 3.82 4.12
CA SER A 323 34.05 2.69 3.62
C SER A 323 32.57 3.01 3.71
N ALA A 324 31.87 2.79 2.60
CA ALA A 324 30.41 2.82 2.56
C ALA A 324 29.80 1.69 3.39
N ARG A 325 28.64 1.96 3.99
CA ARG A 325 27.74 0.95 4.55
C ARG A 325 26.65 0.67 3.54
N GLU A 326 26.48 -0.60 3.19
CA GLU A 326 25.56 -1.01 2.14
C GLU A 326 24.30 -1.64 2.73
N THR A 327 23.14 -1.25 2.20
CA THR A 327 21.83 -1.87 2.46
C THR A 327 21.31 -2.47 1.16
N ARG A 328 21.05 -3.78 1.14
CA ARG A 328 20.53 -4.52 -0.02
C ARG A 328 19.08 -4.93 0.22
N LEU A 329 18.23 -4.57 -0.74
CA LEU A 329 16.80 -4.74 -0.66
C LEU A 329 16.21 -5.18 -2.00
N GLU A 330 15.03 -5.77 -1.92
CA GLU A 330 14.12 -5.93 -3.04
C GLU A 330 12.78 -5.27 -2.66
N VAL A 331 12.27 -4.41 -3.53
CA VAL A 331 11.04 -3.65 -3.33
C VAL A 331 10.01 -4.07 -4.38
N VAL A 332 8.76 -4.20 -3.95
CA VAL A 332 7.66 -4.56 -4.84
C VAL A 332 7.50 -3.54 -6.00
N ASP A 333 7.17 -4.01 -7.20
CA ASP A 333 6.78 -3.16 -8.34
C ASP A 333 5.26 -2.98 -8.35
N THR A 334 4.77 -1.86 -7.81
CA THR A 334 3.35 -1.52 -7.77
C THR A 334 3.12 -0.01 -7.70
N PRO A 335 2.21 0.53 -8.52
CA PRO A 335 1.84 1.94 -8.48
C PRO A 335 1.45 2.46 -7.10
N GLY A 336 1.87 3.69 -6.79
CA GLY A 336 1.65 4.34 -5.49
C GLY A 336 2.56 3.82 -4.38
N LEU A 337 2.81 2.51 -4.32
CA LEU A 337 3.54 1.89 -3.22
C LEU A 337 5.06 1.85 -3.43
N THR A 338 5.55 1.52 -4.63
CA THR A 338 7.01 1.44 -4.89
C THR A 338 7.75 2.73 -4.55
N PRO A 339 7.31 3.93 -5.01
CA PRO A 339 8.03 5.16 -4.71
C PRO A 339 8.09 5.46 -3.21
N LEU A 340 7.00 5.19 -2.48
CA LEU A 340 6.94 5.35 -1.03
C LEU A 340 7.93 4.43 -0.32
N LEU A 341 7.96 3.15 -0.68
CA LEU A 341 8.83 2.16 -0.07
C LEU A 341 10.31 2.41 -0.39
N VAL A 342 10.62 2.92 -1.58
CA VAL A 342 11.98 3.34 -1.95
C VAL A 342 12.43 4.53 -1.10
N GLY A 343 11.60 5.57 -0.97
CA GLY A 343 11.90 6.70 -0.10
C GLY A 343 12.10 6.29 1.37
N LEU A 344 11.22 5.44 1.89
CA LEU A 344 11.35 4.87 3.23
C LEU A 344 12.62 4.03 3.38
N SER A 345 13.00 3.25 2.36
CA SER A 345 14.22 2.44 2.36
C SER A 345 15.50 3.29 2.39
N VAL A 346 15.55 4.39 1.64
CA VAL A 346 16.67 5.35 1.69
C VAL A 346 16.76 5.96 3.09
N SER A 347 15.66 6.50 3.63
CA SER A 347 15.62 7.04 4.99
C SER A 347 16.08 6.03 6.04
N ASN A 348 15.59 4.79 5.95
CA ASN A 348 15.95 3.72 6.88
C ASN A 348 17.43 3.34 6.78
N SER A 349 17.97 3.28 5.56
CA SER A 349 19.39 2.99 5.34
C SER A 349 20.27 4.08 5.92
N ILE A 350 19.93 5.37 5.71
CA ILE A 350 20.69 6.49 6.27
C ILE A 350 20.69 6.41 7.80
N LEU A 351 19.52 6.35 8.45
CA LEU A 351 19.44 6.38 9.92
C LEU A 351 20.14 5.19 10.61
N ASN A 352 20.10 4.00 10.00
CA ASN A 352 20.82 2.84 10.55
C ASN A 352 22.35 2.90 10.35
N HIS A 353 22.86 3.82 9.53
CA HIS A 353 24.28 3.97 9.21
C HIS A 353 24.85 5.36 9.54
N VAL A 354 24.14 6.13 10.37
CA VAL A 354 24.61 7.42 10.89
C VAL A 354 25.39 7.19 12.19
N ASP A 355 26.60 7.74 12.24
CA ASP A 355 27.40 7.78 13.46
C ASP A 355 27.15 9.04 14.30
N ARG A 356 27.79 9.13 15.48
CA ARG A 356 27.55 10.15 16.51
C ARG A 356 27.78 11.61 16.06
N GLU A 357 28.40 11.84 14.90
CA GLU A 357 28.57 13.18 14.33
C GLU A 357 27.32 13.58 13.53
N ILE A 358 26.71 14.71 13.90
CA ILE A 358 25.49 15.18 13.25
C ILE A 358 25.87 15.75 11.89
N ALA A 359 25.66 14.96 10.84
CA ALA A 359 25.68 15.48 9.48
C ALA A 359 24.56 16.52 9.31
N VAL A 360 24.91 17.64 8.67
CA VAL A 360 24.02 18.79 8.43
C VAL A 360 23.79 19.02 6.94
N THR A 361 24.51 18.29 6.09
CA THR A 361 24.30 18.22 4.65
C THR A 361 24.24 16.75 4.24
N VAL A 362 23.23 16.38 3.46
CA VAL A 362 23.06 15.06 2.85
C VAL A 362 23.10 15.23 1.35
N ARG A 363 23.97 14.49 0.66
CA ARG A 363 24.00 14.41 -0.80
C ARG A 363 23.59 13.00 -1.20
N ALA A 364 22.82 12.86 -2.26
CA ALA A 364 22.55 11.57 -2.87
C ALA A 364 22.77 11.64 -4.37
N SER A 365 23.36 10.58 -4.90
CA SER A 365 23.49 10.37 -6.34
C SER A 365 23.13 8.93 -6.66
N GLY A 366 22.81 8.65 -7.92
CA GLY A 366 22.49 7.29 -8.31
C GLY A 366 21.77 7.21 -9.63
N SER A 367 21.20 6.03 -9.88
CA SER A 367 20.50 5.74 -11.12
C SER A 367 19.34 4.77 -10.90
N ILE A 368 18.25 5.02 -11.61
CA ILE A 368 17.16 4.07 -11.79
C ILE A 368 17.42 3.38 -13.12
N ARG A 369 17.72 2.07 -13.07
CA ARG A 369 18.00 1.26 -14.26
C ARG A 369 16.70 0.82 -14.89
N LEU A 370 16.57 1.06 -16.20
CA LEU A 370 15.34 0.79 -16.94
C LEU A 370 15.58 -0.28 -18.01
N ALA A 371 14.62 -1.18 -18.18
CA ALA A 371 14.63 -2.08 -19.33
C ALA A 371 14.34 -1.29 -20.60
N ASP A 372 15.08 -1.57 -21.67
CA ASP A 372 14.87 -1.01 -23.02
C ASP A 372 14.92 0.53 -23.12
N HIS A 373 15.37 1.22 -22.06
CA HIS A 373 15.49 2.68 -21.99
C HIS A 373 16.82 3.08 -21.33
N PRO A 374 17.34 4.29 -21.59
CA PRO A 374 18.47 4.82 -20.83
C PRO A 374 18.13 4.93 -19.33
N ASP A 375 19.11 4.63 -18.49
CA ASP A 375 19.02 4.84 -17.05
C ASP A 375 18.66 6.29 -16.72
N VAL A 376 17.92 6.49 -15.63
CA VAL A 376 17.57 7.81 -15.12
C VAL A 376 18.54 8.17 -14.00
N PRO A 377 19.58 8.99 -14.26
CA PRO A 377 20.46 9.45 -13.20
C PRO A 377 19.77 10.53 -12.36
N PHE A 378 20.17 10.62 -11.11
CA PHE A 378 19.80 11.74 -10.24
C PHE A 378 21.00 12.19 -9.40
N GLU A 379 21.03 13.49 -9.10
CA GLU A 379 21.96 14.10 -8.15
C GLU A 379 21.16 15.10 -7.32
N LEU A 380 21.20 14.90 -6.00
CA LEU A 380 20.35 15.55 -5.02
C LEU A 380 21.20 16.00 -3.86
N ALA A 381 20.86 17.15 -3.27
CA ALA A 381 21.49 17.61 -2.05
C ALA A 381 20.48 18.40 -1.22
N ALA A 382 20.54 18.20 0.10
CA ALA A 382 19.82 19.02 1.05
C ALA A 382 20.73 19.34 2.24
N ALA A 383 20.54 20.52 2.83
CA ALA A 383 21.27 20.95 4.00
C ALA A 383 20.30 21.60 4.99
N GLY A 384 20.47 21.35 6.28
CA GLY A 384 19.55 21.77 7.32
C GLY A 384 20.21 21.84 8.69
N ASP A 385 19.43 22.31 9.67
CA ASP A 385 19.91 22.39 11.05
C ASP A 385 19.71 21.02 11.71
N GLY A 386 20.65 20.11 11.48
CA GLY A 386 20.60 18.71 11.91
C GLY A 386 20.35 17.74 10.76
N LEU A 387 20.32 16.44 11.07
CA LEU A 387 20.28 15.38 10.05
C LEU A 387 18.88 15.12 9.48
N VAL A 388 17.84 15.23 10.29
CA VAL A 388 16.50 14.74 9.93
C VAL A 388 15.91 15.49 8.73
N ASP A 389 15.94 16.82 8.74
CA ASP A 389 15.40 17.64 7.64
C ASP A 389 16.07 17.38 6.28
N PRO A 390 17.42 17.40 6.16
CA PRO A 390 18.06 17.11 4.88
C PRO A 390 17.89 15.65 4.46
N LEU A 391 17.85 14.71 5.41
CA LEU A 391 17.57 13.30 5.12
C LEU A 391 16.18 13.10 4.51
N ILE A 392 15.14 13.67 5.13
CA ILE A 392 13.77 13.59 4.62
C ILE A 392 13.70 14.23 3.24
N SER A 393 14.33 15.40 3.07
CA SER A 393 14.33 16.12 1.79
C SER A 393 14.94 15.30 0.66
N VAL A 394 16.11 14.69 0.88
CA VAL A 394 16.79 13.85 -0.11
C VAL A 394 15.97 12.59 -0.40
N SER A 395 15.48 11.91 0.63
CA SER A 395 14.71 10.66 0.48
C SER A 395 13.38 10.91 -0.24
N SER A 396 12.69 12.01 0.08
CA SER A 396 11.50 12.46 -0.64
C SER A 396 11.78 12.86 -2.09
N ALA A 397 12.95 13.41 -2.40
CA ALA A 397 13.32 13.74 -3.78
C ALA A 397 13.64 12.49 -4.62
N VAL A 398 14.26 11.46 -4.03
CA VAL A 398 14.40 10.13 -4.67
C VAL A 398 13.01 9.53 -4.94
N GLN A 399 12.14 9.53 -3.94
CA GLN A 399 10.74 9.10 -4.08
C GLN A 399 10.01 9.85 -5.21
N GLN A 400 10.16 11.16 -5.31
CA GLN A 400 9.53 11.97 -6.36
C GLN A 400 10.06 11.64 -7.75
N THR A 401 11.36 11.39 -7.88
CA THR A 401 11.98 10.94 -9.13
C THR A 401 11.35 9.65 -9.63
N LEU A 402 11.20 8.65 -8.75
CA LEU A 402 10.46 7.42 -9.09
C LEU A 402 8.98 7.71 -9.37
N GLY A 403 8.35 8.58 -8.57
CA GLY A 403 6.94 8.95 -8.74
C GLY A 403 6.63 9.50 -10.13
N MET A 404 7.57 10.22 -10.77
CA MET A 404 7.40 10.68 -12.15
C MET A 404 7.36 9.52 -13.16
N LEU A 405 8.12 8.45 -12.93
CA LEU A 405 8.10 7.26 -13.78
C LEU A 405 6.81 6.46 -13.61
N TRP A 406 6.33 6.30 -12.37
CA TRP A 406 5.09 5.54 -12.10
C TRP A 406 3.81 6.28 -12.49
N ASN A 407 3.83 7.61 -12.48
CA ASN A 407 2.71 8.45 -12.91
C ASN A 407 2.86 8.91 -14.37
N ASN A 408 3.75 8.28 -15.14
CA ASN A 408 3.94 8.60 -16.55
C ASN A 408 2.64 8.31 -17.34
N PRO A 409 2.00 9.32 -17.97
CA PRO A 409 0.74 9.12 -18.68
C PRO A 409 0.90 8.39 -20.03
N PHE A 410 2.13 8.10 -20.46
CA PHE A 410 2.40 7.42 -21.72
C PHE A 410 2.62 5.92 -21.49
N ASP A 411 3.86 5.52 -21.19
CA ASP A 411 4.25 4.14 -20.95
C ASP A 411 5.08 4.07 -19.66
N ARG A 412 4.78 3.09 -18.81
CA ARG A 412 5.50 2.91 -17.54
C ARG A 412 6.72 2.05 -17.82
N PRO A 413 7.94 2.59 -17.78
CA PRO A 413 9.13 1.78 -18.04
C PRO A 413 9.27 0.71 -16.95
N ARG A 414 9.77 -0.48 -17.34
CA ARG A 414 10.11 -1.54 -16.38
C ARG A 414 11.42 -1.17 -15.69
N VAL A 415 11.39 -1.08 -14.36
CA VAL A 415 12.58 -0.79 -13.54
C VAL A 415 13.31 -2.09 -13.23
N GLU A 416 14.58 -2.19 -13.61
CA GLU A 416 15.43 -3.36 -13.36
C GLU A 416 16.28 -3.22 -12.09
N GLY A 417 16.37 -2.02 -11.54
CA GLY A 417 16.91 -1.80 -10.21
C GLY A 417 17.23 -0.35 -9.91
N ILE A 418 17.60 -0.11 -8.65
CA ILE A 418 17.82 1.23 -8.11
C ILE A 418 19.13 1.22 -7.34
N ASP A 419 20.07 2.08 -7.71
CA ASP A 419 21.27 2.35 -6.93
C ASP A 419 21.17 3.75 -6.34
N VAL A 420 21.45 3.87 -5.05
CA VAL A 420 21.50 5.15 -4.33
C VAL A 420 22.79 5.21 -3.53
N ASP A 421 23.66 6.16 -3.84
CA ASP A 421 24.85 6.50 -3.07
C ASP A 421 24.56 7.79 -2.29
N VAL A 422 24.76 7.77 -0.97
CA VAL A 422 24.45 8.87 -0.05
C VAL A 422 25.70 9.30 0.70
N ASP A 423 26.10 10.56 0.59
CA ASP A 423 27.20 11.14 1.35
C ASP A 423 26.67 11.98 2.51
N LEU A 424 27.12 11.66 3.72
CA LEU A 424 26.83 12.42 4.93
C LEU A 424 27.96 13.41 5.22
N VAL A 425 27.63 14.69 5.31
CA VAL A 425 28.61 15.77 5.45
C VAL A 425 28.31 16.60 6.71
N THR A 426 29.32 16.78 7.55
CA THR A 426 29.27 17.53 8.82
C THR A 426 29.37 19.05 8.64
N GLU A 427 29.76 19.50 7.44
CA GLU A 427 29.77 20.90 7.05
C GLU A 427 28.43 21.32 6.45
N LEU A 428 27.94 22.50 6.83
CA LEU A 428 26.71 23.06 6.29
C LEU A 428 26.99 23.71 4.94
N HIS A 429 26.50 23.08 3.86
CA HIS A 429 26.63 23.60 2.51
C HIS A 429 25.26 24.05 1.98
N ARG A 430 25.01 25.36 2.00
CA ARG A 430 23.77 25.94 1.46
C ARG A 430 24.03 26.56 0.09
N TYR A 431 23.29 26.09 -0.90
CA TYR A 431 23.24 26.67 -2.24
C TYR A 431 21.82 27.15 -2.52
N PHE A 432 21.68 28.27 -3.22
CA PHE A 432 20.40 28.80 -3.64
C PHE A 432 20.41 28.93 -5.16
N VAL A 433 19.39 28.39 -5.82
CA VAL A 433 19.16 28.60 -7.24
C VAL A 433 18.35 29.88 -7.38
N GLU A 434 18.97 30.97 -7.83
CA GLU A 434 18.28 32.26 -7.99
C GLU A 434 17.36 32.27 -9.21
N THR A 435 17.79 31.67 -10.32
CA THR A 435 17.01 31.58 -11.55
C THR A 435 17.48 30.39 -12.38
N VAL A 436 16.54 29.73 -13.05
CA VAL A 436 16.82 28.70 -14.06
C VAL A 436 16.33 29.20 -15.41
N HIS A 437 17.20 29.21 -16.41
CA HIS A 437 16.86 29.62 -17.76
C HIS A 437 16.91 28.42 -18.70
N TYR A 438 15.85 28.26 -19.49
CA TYR A 438 15.78 27.27 -20.56
C TYR A 438 15.96 27.96 -21.89
N ASP A 439 16.74 27.37 -22.80
CA ASP A 439 16.91 27.90 -24.15
C ASP A 439 15.62 27.81 -24.99
N ARG A 440 14.64 26.98 -24.57
CA ARG A 440 13.37 26.73 -25.28
C ARG A 440 12.27 26.34 -24.30
N GLN A 441 11.03 26.67 -24.64
CA GLN A 441 9.83 26.35 -23.83
C GLN A 441 9.12 25.06 -24.25
N ALA A 442 9.44 24.50 -25.42
CA ALA A 442 8.83 23.27 -25.92
C ALA A 442 9.91 22.41 -26.60
N VAL A 443 9.81 21.10 -26.38
CA VAL A 443 10.72 20.09 -26.93
C VAL A 443 9.96 18.87 -27.43
N ARG A 444 10.56 18.15 -28.37
CA ARG A 444 10.12 16.82 -28.80
C ARG A 444 10.90 15.74 -28.03
N PRO A 445 10.35 14.51 -27.94
CA PRO A 445 11.09 13.38 -27.39
C PRO A 445 12.45 13.22 -28.09
N GLY A 446 13.53 13.16 -27.30
CA GLY A 446 14.91 13.06 -27.78
C GLY A 446 15.63 14.39 -28.04
N ASP A 447 14.94 15.54 -27.96
CA ASP A 447 15.59 16.84 -28.08
C ASP A 447 16.46 17.15 -26.84
N SER A 448 17.59 17.83 -27.05
CA SER A 448 18.40 18.38 -25.96
C SER A 448 17.97 19.80 -25.62
N VAL A 449 17.77 20.07 -24.31
CA VAL A 449 17.54 21.41 -23.75
C VAL A 449 18.80 21.88 -23.05
N ARG A 450 19.17 23.14 -23.23
CA ARG A 450 20.22 23.77 -22.44
C ARG A 450 19.57 24.45 -21.24
N VAL A 451 19.94 24.00 -20.05
CA VAL A 451 19.55 24.59 -18.77
C VAL A 451 20.73 25.41 -18.25
N GLN A 452 20.50 26.68 -17.91
CA GLN A 452 21.49 27.60 -17.35
C GLN A 452 21.06 28.15 -16.01
#